data_AF-A0A519IAH0-F1
#
_entry.id   AF-A0A519IAH0-F1
#
_cell.length_a   1.000
_cell.length_b   1.000
_cell.length_c   1.000
_cell.angle_alpha   90.00
_cell.angle_beta   90.00
_cell.angle_gamma   90.00
#
_symmetry.space_group_name_H-M   'P 1'
#
loop_
_entity.id
_entity.type
_entity.pdbx_description
1 polymer ?
#
loop_
_entity_poly.entity_id
_entity_poly.type
_entity_poly.pdbx_seq_one_letter_code
_entity_poly.pdbx_strand_id
1 'polypeptide(L)'
;MNSQPFTGRVEFQRLVVETLTQAAEQGSRLMHAWDANFVDWPLSDASVLAALTAWARQGRQLHLLALQYDDVVRRHPRFVRWRRDFAHCVTALAVEPEVRLEEAPEALLL
;
A
#
# COMPACT_ATOMS: atom_id res chain seq x y z
N MET A 1 10.84 14.95 12.28
CA MET A 1 11.06 14.59 10.87
C MET A 1 10.70 15.79 10.02
N ASN A 2 11.65 16.38 9.29
CA ASN A 2 11.32 17.46 8.35
C ASN A 2 10.64 16.83 7.13
N SER A 3 9.35 17.11 6.95
CA SER A 3 8.62 16.67 5.76
C SER A 3 9.04 17.54 4.58
N GLN A 4 9.94 17.03 3.75
CA GLN A 4 10.33 17.66 2.50
C GLN A 4 9.43 17.14 1.37
N PRO A 5 8.89 18.01 0.50
CA PRO A 5 8.15 17.55 -0.67
C PRO A 5 9.08 16.81 -1.63
N PHE A 6 8.55 15.80 -2.31
CA PHE A 6 9.25 15.14 -3.41
C PHE A 6 9.46 16.14 -4.56
N THR A 7 10.60 16.07 -5.22
CA THR A 7 10.97 16.91 -6.37
C THR A 7 10.15 16.54 -7.62
N GLY A 8 9.52 15.36 -7.62
CA GLY A 8 8.56 14.95 -8.65
C GLY A 8 8.15 13.49 -8.55
N ARG A 9 7.29 13.06 -9.49
CA ARG A 9 6.74 11.70 -9.56
C ARG A 9 7.80 10.60 -9.59
N VAL A 10 8.86 10.78 -10.36
CA VAL A 10 9.93 9.77 -10.51
C VAL A 10 10.66 9.56 -9.19
N GLU A 11 10.97 10.64 -8.48
CA GLU A 11 11.61 10.55 -7.16
C GLU A 11 10.68 9.90 -6.14
N PHE A 12 9.40 10.30 -6.12
CA PHE A 12 8.39 9.66 -5.29
C PHE A 12 8.32 8.15 -5.54
N GLN A 13 8.19 7.72 -6.80
CA GLN A 13 8.11 6.31 -7.15
C GLN A 13 9.37 5.55 -6.73
N ARG A 14 10.56 6.10 -6.98
CA ARG A 14 11.82 5.48 -6.55
C ARG A 14 11.84 5.25 -5.03
N LEU A 15 11.49 6.27 -4.24
CA LEU A 15 11.48 6.17 -2.78
C LEU A 15 10.42 5.20 -2.27
N VAL A 16 9.26 5.10 -2.93
CA VAL A 16 8.23 4.10 -2.57
C VAL A 16 8.72 2.69 -2.88
N VAL A 17 9.38 2.45 -4.02
CA VAL A 17 9.97 1.14 -4.33
C VAL A 17 11.00 0.75 -3.26
N GLU A 18 11.91 1.66 -2.92
CA GLU A 18 12.94 1.44 -1.90
C GLU A 18 12.31 1.13 -0.54
N THR A 19 11.32 1.92 -0.13
CA THR A 19 10.65 1.78 1.17
C THR A 19 9.90 0.45 1.28
N LEU A 20 9.12 0.07 0.27
CA LEU A 20 8.36 -1.18 0.28
C LEU A 20 9.28 -2.40 0.24
N THR A 21 10.35 -2.34 -0.57
CA THR A 21 11.34 -3.42 -0.66
C THR A 21 12.06 -3.60 0.67
N GLN A 22 12.53 -2.52 1.28
CA GLN A 22 13.22 -2.55 2.56
C GLN A 22 12.29 -3.07 3.68
N ALA A 23 11.03 -2.60 3.74
CA ALA A 23 10.09 -3.07 4.75
C ALA A 23 9.78 -4.58 4.60
N ALA A 24 9.70 -5.07 3.36
CA ALA A 24 9.51 -6.48 3.06
C ALA A 24 10.71 -7.32 3.50
N GLU A 25 11.93 -6.87 3.20
CA GLU A 25 13.19 -7.52 3.60
C GLU A 25 13.39 -7.55 5.11
N GLN A 26 13.05 -6.47 5.81
CA GLN A 26 13.05 -6.40 7.27
C GLN A 26 12.03 -7.34 7.90
N GLY A 27 11.09 -7.87 7.12
CA GLY A 27 10.05 -8.75 7.60
C GLY A 27 9.14 -8.03 8.60
N SER A 28 8.64 -6.85 8.25
CA SER A 28 7.60 -6.17 9.06
C SER A 28 6.34 -7.04 9.14
N ARG A 29 5.70 -7.15 10.32
CA ARG A 29 4.47 -7.94 10.49
C ARG A 29 3.27 -7.26 9.84
N LEU A 30 3.22 -5.94 9.96
CA LEU A 30 2.14 -5.12 9.46
C LEU A 30 2.73 -3.92 8.71
N MET A 31 2.22 -3.66 7.52
CA MET A 31 2.53 -2.49 6.72
C MET A 31 1.24 -1.74 6.44
N HIS A 32 1.28 -0.42 6.60
CA HIS A 32 0.17 0.47 6.28
C HIS A 32 0.57 1.39 5.14
N ALA A 33 -0.28 1.49 4.13
CA ALA A 33 -0.14 2.43 3.04
C ALA A 33 -1.47 3.14 2.84
N TRP A 34 -1.41 4.47 2.72
CA TRP A 34 -2.58 5.30 2.47
C TRP A 34 -2.28 6.24 1.30
N ASP A 35 -3.15 6.21 0.31
CA ASP A 35 -3.25 7.21 -0.75
C ASP A 35 -4.72 7.39 -1.15
N ALA A 36 -5.10 8.53 -1.73
CA ALA A 36 -6.50 8.73 -2.14
C ALA A 36 -6.95 7.71 -3.20
N ASN A 37 -6.04 7.30 -4.10
CA ASN A 37 -6.35 6.41 -5.23
C ASN A 37 -5.16 5.55 -5.72
N PHE A 38 -3.97 5.69 -5.13
CA PHE A 38 -2.75 4.96 -5.47
C PHE A 38 -2.29 5.11 -6.94
N VAL A 39 -2.73 6.16 -7.64
CA VAL A 39 -2.41 6.37 -9.07
C VAL A 39 -0.91 6.47 -9.32
N ASP A 40 -0.19 7.14 -8.43
CA ASP A 40 1.23 7.43 -8.60
C ASP A 40 2.13 6.35 -8.01
N TRP A 41 1.56 5.39 -7.27
CA TRP A 41 2.32 4.36 -6.58
C TRP A 41 2.84 3.28 -7.55
N PRO A 42 4.06 2.78 -7.38
CA PRO A 42 4.65 1.75 -8.23
C PRO A 42 4.21 0.33 -7.82
N LEU A 43 2.92 0.09 -7.56
CA LEU A 43 2.42 -1.19 -7.03
C LEU A 43 2.65 -2.37 -7.99
N SER A 44 2.66 -2.11 -9.30
CA SER A 44 2.95 -3.11 -10.34
C SER A 44 4.41 -3.17 -10.78
N ASP A 45 5.30 -2.47 -10.09
CA ASP A 45 6.74 -2.58 -10.31
C ASP A 45 7.23 -4.01 -10.00
N ALA A 46 8.18 -4.48 -10.81
CA ALA A 46 8.64 -5.87 -10.70
C ALA A 46 9.39 -6.13 -9.39
N SER A 47 10.19 -5.17 -8.92
CA SER A 47 10.97 -5.29 -7.69
C SER A 47 10.07 -5.28 -6.47
N VAL A 48 9.07 -4.39 -6.46
CA VAL A 48 8.05 -4.34 -5.39
C VAL A 48 7.30 -5.67 -5.29
N LEU A 49 6.80 -6.19 -6.41
CA LEU A 49 6.05 -7.45 -6.40
C LEU A 49 6.92 -8.64 -5.99
N ALA A 50 8.19 -8.67 -6.40
CA ALA A 50 9.13 -9.72 -5.98
C ALA A 50 9.38 -9.67 -4.46
N ALA A 51 9.63 -8.49 -3.92
CA ALA A 51 9.84 -8.28 -2.49
C ALA A 51 8.59 -8.65 -1.67
N LEU A 52 7.41 -8.19 -2.09
CA LEU A 52 6.15 -8.53 -1.44
C LEU A 52 5.85 -10.04 -1.52
N THR A 53 6.17 -10.70 -2.63
CA THR A 53 6.03 -12.17 -2.77
C THR A 53 6.92 -12.90 -1.77
N ALA A 54 8.18 -12.49 -1.62
CA ALA A 54 9.11 -13.09 -0.66
C ALA A 54 8.68 -12.82 0.80
N TRP A 55 8.05 -11.68 1.05
CA TRP A 55 7.56 -11.29 2.36
C TRP A 55 6.24 -11.98 2.75
N ALA A 56 5.33 -12.21 1.81
CA ALA A 56 3.97 -12.70 2.03
C ALA A 56 3.93 -14.13 2.61
N ARG A 57 4.00 -14.20 3.94
CA ARG A 57 3.94 -15.42 4.75
C ARG A 57 2.84 -15.28 5.80
N GLN A 58 2.48 -16.38 6.44
CA GLN A 58 1.47 -16.37 7.50
C GLN A 58 1.81 -15.35 8.61
N GLY A 59 0.80 -14.59 9.06
CA GLY A 59 0.98 -13.55 10.08
C GLY A 59 1.53 -12.23 9.56
N ARG A 60 1.61 -12.05 8.23
CA ARG A 60 1.97 -10.79 7.57
C ARG A 60 0.72 -10.10 7.02
N GLN A 61 0.64 -8.78 7.17
CA GLN A 61 -0.49 -7.98 6.70
C GLN A 61 0.00 -6.68 6.04
N LEU A 62 -0.60 -6.36 4.90
CA LEU A 62 -0.45 -5.11 4.17
C LEU A 62 -1.84 -4.49 4.06
N HIS A 63 -2.03 -3.39 4.78
CA HIS A 63 -3.26 -2.62 4.77
C HIS A 63 -3.11 -1.46 3.80
N LEU A 64 -3.96 -1.44 2.79
CA LEU A 64 -4.10 -0.34 1.84
C LEU A 64 -5.35 0.43 2.23
N LEU A 65 -5.24 1.74 2.46
CA LEU A 65 -6.38 2.63 2.69
C LEU A 65 -6.50 3.62 1.54
N ALA A 66 -7.70 3.72 0.96
CA ALA A 66 -8.01 4.67 -0.10
C ALA A 66 -9.45 5.16 -0.02
N LEU A 67 -9.77 6.22 -0.77
CA LEU A 67 -11.17 6.61 -0.97
C LEU A 67 -11.86 5.66 -1.97
N GLN A 68 -11.09 5.17 -2.94
CA GLN A 68 -11.55 4.23 -3.97
C GLN A 68 -10.36 3.50 -4.63
N TYR A 69 -10.65 2.40 -5.32
CA TYR A 69 -9.63 1.50 -5.89
C TYR A 69 -9.74 1.29 -7.41
N ASP A 70 -10.59 2.04 -8.13
CA ASP A 70 -10.79 1.83 -9.57
C ASP A 70 -9.49 2.06 -10.34
N ASP A 71 -8.72 3.08 -9.93
CA ASP A 71 -7.41 3.36 -10.49
C ASP A 71 -6.39 2.24 -10.21
N VAL A 72 -6.49 1.55 -9.07
CA VAL A 72 -5.63 0.39 -8.78
C VAL A 72 -5.92 -0.76 -9.75
N VAL A 73 -7.19 -1.05 -9.99
CA VAL A 73 -7.58 -2.09 -10.96
C VAL A 73 -7.10 -1.74 -12.36
N ARG A 74 -7.23 -0.47 -12.76
CA ARG A 74 -6.88 -0.01 -14.11
C ARG A 74 -5.38 0.14 -14.35
N ARG A 75 -4.64 0.69 -13.38
CA ARG A 75 -3.23 1.08 -13.53
C ARG A 75 -2.26 0.03 -12.99
N HIS A 76 -2.70 -0.79 -12.05
CA HIS A 76 -1.86 -1.77 -11.38
C HIS A 76 -2.34 -3.22 -11.57
N PRO A 77 -2.58 -3.69 -12.81
CA PRO A 77 -3.14 -5.03 -13.05
C PRO A 77 -2.24 -6.16 -12.57
N ARG A 78 -0.91 -5.97 -12.54
CA ARG A 78 0.04 -6.97 -12.01
C ARG A 78 -0.12 -7.11 -10.50
N PHE A 79 -0.29 -5.98 -9.80
CA PHE A 79 -0.58 -5.98 -8.37
C PHE A 79 -1.92 -6.64 -8.05
N VAL A 80 -2.96 -6.34 -8.82
CA VAL A 80 -4.30 -6.94 -8.64
C VAL A 80 -4.23 -8.46 -8.83
N ARG A 81 -3.51 -8.92 -9.86
CA ARG A 81 -3.27 -10.35 -10.09
C ARG A 81 -2.50 -10.97 -8.93
N TRP A 82 -1.39 -10.36 -8.51
CA TRP A 82 -0.60 -10.83 -7.38
C TRP A 82 -1.43 -10.92 -6.09
N ARG A 83 -2.22 -9.88 -5.79
CA ARG A 83 -3.10 -9.83 -4.63
C ARG A 83 -4.08 -11.00 -4.59
N ARG A 84 -4.54 -11.51 -5.74
CA ARG A 84 -5.43 -12.68 -5.79
C ARG A 84 -4.78 -13.91 -5.15
N ASP A 85 -3.50 -14.12 -5.39
CA ASP A 85 -2.74 -15.27 -4.87
C ASP A 85 -2.35 -15.06 -3.40
N PHE A 86 -2.15 -13.80 -2.99
CA PHE A 86 -1.73 -13.41 -1.63
C PHE A 86 -2.84 -12.69 -0.86
N ALA A 87 -4.11 -13.01 -1.13
CA ALA A 87 -5.25 -12.27 -0.60
C ALA A 87 -5.29 -12.24 0.94
N HIS A 88 -4.78 -13.30 1.56
CA HIS A 88 -4.67 -13.47 3.01
C HIS A 88 -3.67 -12.51 3.70
N CYS A 89 -2.75 -11.91 2.94
CA CYS A 89 -1.75 -10.96 3.45
C CYS A 89 -2.10 -9.51 3.14
N VAL A 90 -3.21 -9.24 2.46
CA VAL A 90 -3.55 -7.89 1.99
C VAL A 90 -4.99 -7.55 2.34
N THR A 91 -5.16 -6.46 3.06
CA THR A 91 -6.46 -5.86 3.37
C THR A 91 -6.57 -4.52 2.64
N ALA A 92 -7.67 -4.31 1.93
CA ALA A 92 -7.97 -3.04 1.28
C ALA A 92 -9.20 -2.45 1.94
N LEU A 93 -9.06 -1.27 2.56
CA LEU A 93 -10.09 -0.58 3.32
C LEU A 93 -10.43 0.74 2.63
N ALA A 94 -11.66 0.86 2.15
CA ALA A 94 -12.17 2.14 1.67
C ALA A 94 -12.53 3.02 2.86
N VAL A 95 -12.04 4.26 2.88
CA VAL A 95 -12.39 5.26 3.88
C VAL A 95 -13.57 6.07 3.35
N GLU A 96 -14.64 6.17 4.14
CA GLU A 96 -15.76 7.03 3.79
C GLU A 96 -15.31 8.50 3.86
N PRO A 97 -15.63 9.33 2.85
CA PRO A 97 -15.16 10.71 2.78
C PRO A 97 -15.67 11.60 3.92
N GLU A 98 -16.71 11.15 4.63
CA GLU A 98 -17.40 11.89 5.70
C GLU A 98 -17.03 11.40 7.11
N VAL A 99 -15.95 10.61 7.27
CA VAL A 99 -15.49 10.19 8.60
C VAL A 99 -15.15 11.42 9.44
N ARG A 100 -16.09 11.83 10.29
CA ARG A 100 -15.84 12.73 11.41
C ARG A 100 -14.92 11.97 12.35
N LEU A 101 -13.75 12.52 12.66
CA LEU A 101 -12.81 11.90 13.59
C LEU A 101 -13.44 11.60 14.96
N GLU A 102 -14.52 12.30 15.31
CA GLU A 102 -15.31 12.14 16.53
C GLU A 102 -16.18 10.86 16.53
N GLU A 103 -16.45 10.27 15.36
CA GLU A 103 -17.32 9.11 15.16
C GLU A 103 -16.60 7.92 14.48
N ALA A 104 -15.30 8.04 14.21
CA ALA A 104 -14.54 6.98 13.58
C ALA A 104 -14.44 5.76 14.54
N PRO A 105 -14.78 4.54 14.08
CA PRO A 105 -14.59 3.34 14.90
C PRO A 105 -13.11 3.17 15.23
N GLU A 106 -12.80 2.80 16.49
CA GLU A 106 -11.43 2.61 17.01
C GLU A 106 -10.56 1.67 16.15
N ALA A 107 -11.19 0.84 15.31
CA ALA A 107 -10.52 -0.01 14.32
C ALA A 107 -9.69 0.77 13.27
N LEU A 108 -9.92 2.07 13.09
CA LEU A 108 -9.09 2.94 12.25
C LEU A 108 -7.86 3.50 12.97
N LEU A 109 -7.72 3.28 14.29
CA LEU A 109 -6.64 3.83 15.12
C LEU A 109 -5.51 2.83 15.44
N LEU A 110 -5.53 1.62 14.87
CA LEU A 110 -4.57 0.54 15.17
C LEU A 110 -3.94 -0.09 13.92
#